data_AF-A0A5U2LVI8-F1
#
_entry.id   AF-A0A5U2LVI8-F1
#
_cell.length_a   1.000
_cell.length_b   1.000
_cell.length_c   1.000
_cell.angle_alpha   90.00
_cell.angle_beta   90.00
_cell.angle_gamma   90.00
#
_symmetry.space_group_name_H-M   'P 1'
#
loop_
_entity.id
_entity.type
_entity.pdbx_description
1 polymer ?
#
loop_
_entity_poly.entity_id
_entity_poly.type
_entity_poly.pdbx_seq_one_letter_code
_entity_poly.pdbx_strand_id
1 'polypeptide(L)'
;MNLPTAVLANNDENESDVLSLYANPVDSQSGLIEHDGFQKLNAMRDLLVEYNTTLKHMQAMYDAVMRNRHDEAWRMFCDSCDNSIKYTLAVENLFCIERARCALDEKYWQKLLDLTGVKPFMPTERYDDWNEGLRAWRKSSESNFEKLKPVPFNEESIFSTAFALNEEKKDYFAQMVHGVFEKLSALHKTNRAQGFSNKLIIASCLPSRDNRRSYDYLNYFNDLRKVIGLMYGRSGAEDVNSAAVKEYMMSNPGEWVSIDNDSLKVKGFINGNVHILIEEETCDNLNLVLSHLMPGCIPLDRRYTTGHNSARTVKTNEYRSQLISFSAVNSLISYATDHLNAGKHLSPGPHTFILRDNQSVSEKKELVNIWESLGAVRRYREVYDFDFSPVEAFKLLALHGSIPDRYTHQFYATVGELQKRAIDECMVASGMRLLEPNIGLGALLKGLPEGVDVTGFDIHPAAVAITGLRWNVTLNDFLLVKPENTGLFERILMNPPFSDSRWIAHFQHAMRFLKPGGRLIAILPGSAKEHLLTREAGPGYDINILGCYDNAFEGTAESIKLFSVDAHE
;
A
#
# COMPACT_ATOMS: atom_id res chain seq x y z
N MET A 1 -32.09 24.22 61.30
CA MET A 1 -31.51 25.15 60.31
C MET A 1 -31.68 24.51 58.95
N ASN A 2 -32.57 25.06 58.13
CA ASN A 2 -32.77 24.68 56.73
C ASN A 2 -31.99 25.63 55.82
N LEU A 3 -31.49 25.10 54.70
CA LEU A 3 -31.26 25.69 53.36
C LEU A 3 -30.08 24.95 52.66
N PRO A 4 -29.98 24.89 51.31
CA PRO A 4 -30.83 24.09 50.42
C PRO A 4 -30.03 23.32 49.34
N THR A 5 -30.72 22.42 48.64
CA THR A 5 -30.29 21.70 47.44
C THR A 5 -30.02 22.66 46.27
N ALA A 6 -28.85 22.57 45.63
CA ALA A 6 -28.57 23.25 44.37
C ALA A 6 -28.35 22.20 43.27
N VAL A 7 -29.23 22.28 42.26
CA VAL A 7 -29.16 21.59 40.98
C VAL A 7 -28.09 22.29 40.12
N LEU A 8 -27.10 21.54 39.65
CA LEU A 8 -26.26 21.95 38.52
C LEU A 8 -26.65 21.09 37.33
N ALA A 9 -27.11 21.77 36.28
CA ALA A 9 -27.43 21.21 34.98
C ALA A 9 -26.13 20.80 34.27
N ASN A 10 -26.01 19.54 33.89
CA ASN A 10 -25.03 19.08 32.92
C ASN A 10 -25.50 19.51 31.53
N ASN A 11 -24.77 20.43 30.92
CA ASN A 11 -24.77 20.64 29.48
C ASN A 11 -23.40 20.19 28.97
N ASP A 12 -23.29 18.89 28.66
CA ASP A 12 -22.16 18.32 27.90
C ASP A 12 -22.74 17.40 26.83
N GLU A 13 -23.27 18.01 25.76
CA GLU A 13 -23.44 17.35 24.46
C GLU A 13 -22.47 18.04 23.50
N ASN A 14 -21.24 17.51 23.35
CA ASN A 14 -20.41 17.63 22.13
C ASN A 14 -19.03 16.93 22.15
N GLU A 15 -18.73 16.02 23.08
CA GLU A 15 -17.42 15.31 23.07
C GLU A 15 -17.44 13.90 22.44
N SER A 16 -18.54 13.40 21.89
CA SER A 16 -18.64 11.97 21.52
C SER A 16 -18.23 11.57 20.11
N ASP A 17 -17.97 12.49 19.17
CA ASP A 17 -17.86 12.11 17.74
C ASP A 17 -16.44 11.90 17.18
N VAL A 18 -15.38 12.19 17.94
CA VAL A 18 -13.98 11.98 17.48
C VAL A 18 -13.39 10.66 17.99
N LEU A 19 -13.96 10.08 19.05
CA LEU A 19 -13.44 8.85 19.69
C LEU A 19 -13.98 7.55 19.06
N SER A 20 -15.00 7.62 18.20
CA SER A 20 -15.59 6.42 17.57
C SER A 20 -14.72 5.82 16.46
N LEU A 21 -13.71 6.55 15.97
CA LEU A 21 -12.76 6.09 14.94
C LEU A 21 -11.68 5.13 15.48
N TYR A 22 -11.61 4.91 16.80
CA TYR A 22 -10.61 4.04 17.45
C TYR A 22 -11.18 2.72 17.98
N ALA A 23 -12.45 2.40 17.71
CA ALA A 23 -13.08 1.17 18.18
C ALA A 23 -13.00 0.06 17.11
N ASN A 24 -12.05 -0.87 17.26
CA ASN A 24 -12.07 -2.14 16.53
C ASN A 24 -13.23 -3.03 17.05
N PRO A 25 -14.06 -3.64 16.18
CA PRO A 25 -15.00 -4.67 16.61
C PRO A 25 -14.24 -5.98 16.85
N VAL A 26 -14.18 -6.40 18.11
CA VAL A 26 -13.60 -7.70 18.51
C VAL A 26 -14.64 -8.80 18.26
N ASP A 27 -14.36 -9.68 17.32
CA ASP A 27 -15.12 -10.92 17.11
C ASP A 27 -15.02 -11.82 18.34
N SER A 28 -16.18 -12.21 18.85
CA SER A 28 -16.33 -13.08 20.00
C SER A 28 -16.14 -14.55 19.61
N GLN A 29 -15.13 -15.23 20.17
CA GLN A 29 -15.30 -16.57 20.75
C GLN A 29 -14.05 -17.07 21.53
N SER A 30 -14.28 -17.29 22.83
CA SER A 30 -13.55 -18.13 23.80
C SER A 30 -12.13 -17.74 24.25
N GLY A 31 -12.02 -17.52 25.56
CA GLY A 31 -10.77 -17.50 26.34
C GLY A 31 -10.40 -16.09 26.79
N LEU A 32 -10.42 -15.86 28.10
CA LEU A 32 -9.92 -14.68 28.83
C LEU A 32 -9.18 -13.66 27.94
N ILE A 33 -9.73 -12.44 27.81
CA ILE A 33 -9.01 -11.32 27.19
C ILE A 33 -7.71 -11.15 28.00
N GLU A 34 -6.59 -11.61 27.46
CA GLU A 34 -5.28 -11.31 28.02
C GLU A 34 -5.17 -9.79 28.03
N HIS A 35 -5.07 -9.18 29.21
CA HIS A 35 -4.89 -7.74 29.30
C HIS A 35 -3.56 -7.38 28.62
N ASP A 36 -3.63 -6.85 27.39
CA ASP A 36 -2.50 -6.37 26.58
C ASP A 36 -1.55 -5.47 27.40
N GLY A 37 -2.10 -4.67 28.32
CA GLY A 37 -1.33 -3.85 29.26
C GLY A 37 -0.41 -4.66 30.19
N PHE A 38 -0.85 -5.81 30.70
CA PHE A 38 -0.03 -6.65 31.58
C PHE A 38 1.10 -7.35 30.81
N GLN A 39 0.84 -7.79 29.58
CA GLN A 39 1.87 -8.36 28.70
C GLN A 39 2.93 -7.32 28.35
N LYS A 40 2.53 -6.09 27.99
CA LYS A 40 3.45 -4.98 27.72
C LYS A 40 4.31 -4.63 28.92
N LEU A 41 3.73 -4.60 30.13
CA LEU A 41 4.49 -4.35 31.36
C LEU A 41 5.54 -5.43 31.63
N ASN A 42 5.21 -6.71 31.42
CA ASN A 42 6.18 -7.79 31.56
C ASN A 42 7.26 -7.71 30.48
N ALA A 43 6.91 -7.42 29.23
CA ALA A 43 7.87 -7.24 28.15
C ALA A 43 8.83 -6.07 28.41
N MET A 44 8.37 -4.97 29.02
CA MET A 44 9.24 -3.87 29.45
C MET A 44 10.24 -4.30 30.54
N ARG A 45 9.79 -5.13 31.50
CA ARG A 45 10.67 -5.70 32.53
C ARG A 45 11.69 -6.65 31.92
N ASP A 46 11.27 -7.51 31.00
CA ASP A 46 12.16 -8.44 30.28
C ASP A 46 13.21 -7.66 29.50
N LEU A 47 12.81 -6.55 28.86
CA LEU A 47 13.71 -5.65 28.16
C LEU A 47 14.76 -5.03 29.10
N LEU A 48 14.37 -4.66 30.33
CA LEU A 48 15.29 -4.17 31.36
C LEU A 48 16.25 -5.27 31.86
N VAL A 49 15.79 -6.52 31.98
CA VAL A 49 16.64 -7.66 32.33
C VAL A 49 17.67 -7.92 31.23
N GLU A 50 17.25 -7.88 29.96
CA GLU A 50 18.12 -8.03 28.80
C GLU A 50 19.16 -6.89 28.74
N TYR A 51 18.75 -5.65 28.99
CA TYR A 51 19.63 -4.48 29.08
C TYR A 51 20.71 -4.67 30.15
N ASN A 52 20.30 -5.02 31.37
CA ASN A 52 21.23 -5.20 32.50
C ASN A 52 22.21 -6.36 32.27
N THR A 53 21.75 -7.42 31.60
CA THR A 53 22.62 -8.55 31.22
C THR A 53 23.66 -8.12 30.19
N THR A 54 23.24 -7.39 29.16
CA THR A 54 24.15 -6.85 28.13
C THR A 54 25.15 -5.87 28.74
N LEU A 55 24.69 -4.98 29.63
CA LEU A 55 25.54 -4.05 30.36
C LEU A 55 26.61 -4.76 31.20
N LYS A 56 26.24 -5.86 31.89
CA LYS A 56 27.20 -6.70 32.64
C LYS A 56 28.25 -7.32 31.72
N HIS A 57 27.85 -7.87 30.57
CA HIS A 57 28.80 -8.42 29.60
C HIS A 57 29.75 -7.36 29.04
N MET A 58 29.22 -6.17 28.72
CA MET A 58 30.02 -5.03 28.27
C MET A 58 31.02 -4.59 29.33
N GLN A 59 30.60 -4.49 30.60
CA GLN A 59 31.48 -4.14 31.72
C GLN A 59 32.57 -5.19 31.95
N ALA A 60 32.23 -6.49 31.88
CA ALA A 60 33.19 -7.57 32.01
C ALA A 60 34.24 -7.54 30.89
N MET A 61 33.83 -7.26 29.65
CA MET A 61 34.74 -7.09 28.51
C MET A 61 35.66 -5.87 28.72
N TYR A 62 35.10 -4.72 29.13
CA TYR A 62 35.88 -3.53 29.45
C TYR A 62 36.92 -3.82 30.54
N ASP A 63 36.51 -4.44 31.64
CA ASP A 63 37.40 -4.77 32.75
C ASP A 63 38.51 -5.74 32.33
N ALA A 64 38.20 -6.74 31.51
CA ALA A 64 39.18 -7.72 31.01
C ALA A 64 40.27 -7.07 30.14
N VAL A 65 39.90 -6.08 29.33
CA VAL A 65 40.81 -5.36 28.43
C VAL A 65 41.59 -4.29 29.18
N MET A 66 40.91 -3.43 29.94
CA MET A 66 41.52 -2.22 30.53
C MET A 66 42.25 -2.47 31.86
N ARG A 67 41.82 -3.43 32.70
CA ARG A 67 42.48 -3.66 34.01
C ARG A 67 43.84 -4.34 33.89
N ASN A 68 44.05 -5.13 32.84
CA ASN A 68 45.29 -5.86 32.63
C ASN A 68 46.37 -5.04 31.90
N ARG A 69 46.12 -3.75 31.59
CA ARG A 69 47.05 -2.86 30.89
C ARG A 69 47.70 -3.52 29.67
N HIS A 70 46.89 -4.15 28.81
CA HIS A 70 47.34 -4.78 27.57
C HIS A 70 47.78 -3.76 26.50
N ASP A 71 47.94 -2.49 26.85
CA ASP A 71 48.19 -1.38 25.92
C ASP A 71 49.46 -1.57 25.09
N GLU A 72 50.53 -2.12 25.69
CA GLU A 72 51.76 -2.44 24.96
C GLU A 72 51.56 -3.60 23.98
N ALA A 73 50.92 -4.69 24.41
CA ALA A 73 50.63 -5.83 23.54
C ALA A 73 49.70 -5.42 22.38
N TRP A 74 48.68 -4.61 22.66
CA TRP A 74 47.77 -4.08 21.64
C TRP A 74 48.48 -3.16 20.65
N ARG A 75 49.38 -2.28 21.12
CA ARG A 75 50.20 -1.45 20.23
C ARG A 75 51.02 -2.30 19.26
N MET A 76 51.59 -3.42 19.70
CA MET A 76 52.31 -4.34 18.80
C MET A 76 51.41 -4.91 17.70
N PHE A 77 50.16 -5.28 18.03
CA PHE A 77 49.18 -5.71 17.02
C PHE A 77 48.82 -4.57 16.05
N CYS A 78 48.55 -3.36 16.56
CA CYS A 78 48.26 -2.19 15.72
C CYS A 78 49.45 -1.81 14.83
N ASP A 79 50.68 -1.96 15.32
CA ASP A 79 51.89 -1.68 14.55
C ASP A 79 52.12 -2.70 13.42
N SER A 80 51.64 -3.93 13.60
CA SER A 80 51.63 -4.97 12.56
C SER A 80 50.53 -4.78 11.50
N CYS A 81 49.55 -3.90 11.72
CA CYS A 81 48.53 -3.58 10.72
C CYS A 81 49.13 -2.70 9.61
N ASP A 82 49.07 -3.20 8.37
CA ASP A 82 49.62 -2.55 7.17
C ASP A 82 48.66 -1.49 6.58
N ASN A 83 48.21 -0.55 7.42
CA ASN A 83 47.29 0.51 7.00
C ASN A 83 47.38 1.77 7.89
N SER A 84 46.99 2.92 7.32
CA SER A 84 47.17 4.28 7.88
C SER A 84 46.28 4.61 9.11
N ILE A 85 45.65 3.61 9.74
CA ILE A 85 44.63 3.78 10.79
C ILE A 85 45.24 3.65 12.21
N LYS A 86 46.57 3.49 12.32
CA LYS A 86 47.29 3.24 13.59
C LYS A 86 46.90 4.16 14.75
N TYR A 87 46.68 5.45 14.51
CA TYR A 87 46.29 6.43 15.53
C TYR A 87 44.80 6.37 15.94
N THR A 88 43.93 5.86 15.07
CA THR A 88 42.50 5.73 15.32
C THR A 88 42.15 4.49 16.16
N LEU A 89 43.09 3.55 16.28
CA LEU A 89 42.92 2.26 16.99
C LEU A 89 43.43 2.28 18.44
N ALA A 90 43.57 3.45 19.06
CA ALA A 90 43.94 3.52 20.48
C ALA A 90 42.90 2.76 21.33
N VAL A 91 43.36 1.83 22.18
CA VAL A 91 42.49 0.97 23.02
C VAL A 91 41.50 1.80 23.81
N GLU A 92 41.97 2.91 24.38
CA GLU A 92 41.19 3.85 25.18
C GLU A 92 39.99 4.45 24.41
N ASN A 93 40.17 4.71 23.11
CA ASN A 93 39.12 5.23 22.23
C ASN A 93 38.16 4.13 21.76
N LEU A 94 38.65 2.89 21.61
CA LEU A 94 37.85 1.73 21.21
C LEU A 94 36.99 1.19 22.36
N PHE A 95 37.51 1.19 23.58
CA PHE A 95 36.86 0.66 24.78
C PHE A 95 36.38 1.78 25.72
N CYS A 96 35.72 2.81 25.19
CA CYS A 96 35.08 3.86 25.98
C CYS A 96 33.74 3.39 26.54
N ILE A 97 33.71 2.95 27.82
CA ILE A 97 32.51 2.38 28.45
C ILE A 97 31.32 3.36 28.47
N GLU A 98 31.57 4.65 28.66
CA GLU A 98 30.51 5.67 28.71
C GLU A 98 29.84 5.85 27.34
N ARG A 99 30.60 5.90 26.24
CA ARG A 99 30.02 5.96 24.89
C ARG A 99 29.36 4.65 24.49
N ALA A 100 29.90 3.52 24.95
CA ALA A 100 29.29 2.21 24.75
C ALA A 100 27.93 2.12 25.45
N ARG A 101 27.78 2.69 26.66
CA ARG A 101 26.50 2.81 27.36
C ARG A 101 25.50 3.65 26.57
N CYS A 102 25.88 4.79 26.00
CA CYS A 102 24.98 5.58 25.14
C CYS A 102 24.50 4.78 23.92
N ALA A 103 25.35 3.95 23.30
CA ALA A 103 24.94 3.08 22.21
C ALA A 103 23.98 1.96 22.67
N LEU A 104 24.17 1.45 23.90
CA LEU A 104 23.26 0.50 24.52
C LEU A 104 21.90 1.17 24.79
N ASP A 105 21.88 2.35 25.39
CA ASP A 105 20.66 3.12 25.65
C ASP A 105 19.92 3.39 24.33
N GLU A 106 20.59 3.90 23.29
CA GLU A 106 20.00 4.13 21.96
C GLU A 106 19.30 2.86 21.44
N LYS A 107 19.97 1.70 21.50
CA LYS A 107 19.43 0.43 21.02
C LYS A 107 18.17 0.02 21.80
N TYR A 108 18.19 0.15 23.11
CA TYR A 108 17.09 -0.30 23.97
C TYR A 108 15.92 0.68 24.00
N TRP A 109 16.16 1.98 23.87
CA TRP A 109 15.11 2.97 23.60
C TRP A 109 14.39 2.69 22.28
N GLN A 110 15.12 2.27 21.23
CA GLN A 110 14.50 1.89 19.98
C GLN A 110 13.61 0.66 20.12
N LYS A 111 14.09 -0.37 20.84
CA LYS A 111 13.27 -1.56 21.18
C LYS A 111 12.03 -1.20 22.00
N LEU A 112 12.16 -0.28 22.95
CA LEU A 112 11.01 0.18 23.74
C LEU A 112 9.99 0.89 22.86
N LEU A 113 10.43 1.76 21.95
CA LEU A 113 9.54 2.46 21.02
C LEU A 113 8.80 1.48 20.09
N ASP A 114 9.46 0.41 19.64
CA ASP A 114 8.81 -0.65 18.87
C ASP A 114 7.81 -1.43 19.76
N LEU A 115 8.15 -1.70 21.02
CA LEU A 115 7.30 -2.41 21.99
C LEU A 115 6.02 -1.65 22.36
N THR A 116 6.07 -0.32 22.46
CA THR A 116 4.87 0.50 22.76
C THR A 116 3.86 0.49 21.61
N GLY A 117 4.31 0.19 20.38
CA GLY A 117 3.46 0.19 19.19
C GLY A 117 2.98 1.58 18.76
N VAL A 118 3.58 2.65 19.29
CA VAL A 118 3.21 4.04 18.92
C VAL A 118 3.91 4.52 17.64
N LYS A 119 5.08 3.93 17.32
CA LYS A 119 5.92 4.34 16.19
C LYS A 119 5.18 4.42 14.85
N PRO A 120 4.31 3.47 14.47
CA PRO A 120 3.53 3.59 13.22
C PRO A 120 2.65 4.83 13.19
N PHE A 121 2.25 5.37 14.34
CA PHE A 121 1.40 6.57 14.41
C PHE A 121 2.20 7.85 14.63
N MET A 122 3.51 7.76 14.91
CA MET A 122 4.35 8.90 15.26
C MET A 122 4.58 9.80 14.03
N PRO A 123 4.40 11.12 14.14
CA PRO A 123 4.71 12.05 13.06
C PRO A 123 6.19 12.02 12.67
N THR A 124 6.50 12.31 11.40
CA THR A 124 7.88 12.36 10.90
C THR A 124 8.77 13.24 11.78
N GLU A 125 8.34 14.46 12.08
CA GLU A 125 9.12 15.41 12.88
C GLU A 125 9.39 14.91 14.30
N ARG A 126 8.37 14.35 14.96
CA ARG A 126 8.51 13.77 16.30
C ARG A 126 9.47 12.58 16.32
N TYR A 127 9.43 11.75 15.27
CA TYR A 127 10.34 10.61 15.11
C TYR A 127 11.78 11.05 14.85
N ASP A 128 11.98 12.10 14.04
CA ASP A 128 13.29 12.67 13.78
C ASP A 128 13.89 13.31 15.04
N ASP A 129 13.10 14.08 15.80
CA ASP A 129 13.49 14.64 17.10
C ASP A 129 13.90 13.54 18.11
N TRP A 130 13.10 12.47 18.16
CA TRP A 130 13.41 11.29 18.99
C TRP A 130 14.76 10.68 18.62
N ASN A 131 14.99 10.44 17.33
CA ASN A 131 16.24 9.84 16.86
C ASN A 131 17.45 10.78 17.01
N GLU A 132 17.27 12.09 16.78
CA GLU A 132 18.32 13.08 16.97
C GLU A 132 18.72 13.15 18.45
N GLY A 133 17.75 13.19 19.36
CA GLY A 133 18.00 13.15 20.81
C GLY A 133 18.78 11.91 21.24
N LEU A 134 18.42 10.72 20.72
CA LEU A 134 19.12 9.47 21.02
C LEU A 134 20.53 9.38 20.41
N ARG A 135 20.79 10.10 19.31
CA ARG A 135 22.05 10.01 18.55
C ARG A 135 22.97 11.22 18.73
N ALA A 136 22.53 12.26 19.42
CA ALA A 136 23.30 13.49 19.62
C ALA A 136 24.72 13.23 20.17
N TRP A 137 24.85 12.26 21.09
CA TRP A 137 26.14 11.84 21.67
C TRP A 137 27.17 11.40 20.63
N ARG A 138 26.76 10.94 19.44
CA ARG A 138 27.67 10.50 18.36
C ARG A 138 28.47 11.65 17.77
N LYS A 139 27.91 12.87 17.81
CA LYS A 139 28.57 14.11 17.35
C LYS A 139 29.25 14.87 18.49
N SER A 140 29.24 14.33 19.72
CA SER A 140 29.80 15.00 20.89
C SER A 140 31.33 15.03 20.89
N SER A 141 31.84 16.11 21.48
CA SER A 141 33.21 16.29 21.94
C SER A 141 33.28 16.06 23.46
N GLU A 142 34.48 15.94 24.01
CA GLU A 142 34.68 15.69 25.44
C GLU A 142 34.01 16.76 26.34
N SER A 143 34.00 18.03 25.91
CA SER A 143 33.47 19.14 26.70
C SER A 143 31.94 19.22 26.74
N ASN A 144 31.24 18.59 25.79
CA ASN A 144 29.77 18.63 25.70
C ASN A 144 29.11 17.24 25.75
N PHE A 145 29.89 16.16 25.89
CA PHE A 145 29.40 14.79 25.94
C PHE A 145 28.30 14.60 26.99
N GLU A 146 28.51 15.09 28.22
CA GLU A 146 27.53 14.94 29.31
C GLU A 146 26.15 15.54 28.98
N LYS A 147 26.11 16.65 28.23
CA LYS A 147 24.86 17.31 27.83
C LYS A 147 24.13 16.61 26.69
N LEU A 148 24.86 15.82 25.90
CA LEU A 148 24.35 15.16 24.69
C LEU A 148 24.11 13.66 24.91
N LYS A 149 24.29 13.16 26.14
CA LYS A 149 23.94 11.77 26.49
C LYS A 149 22.43 11.56 26.32
N PRO A 150 22.01 10.40 25.81
CA PRO A 150 20.61 10.02 25.87
C PRO A 150 20.18 9.87 27.33
N VAL A 151 18.87 9.93 27.58
CA VAL A 151 18.31 9.59 28.89
C VAL A 151 18.76 8.17 29.26
N PRO A 152 19.30 7.91 30.45
CA PRO A 152 19.73 6.58 30.85
C PRO A 152 18.58 5.58 30.79
N PHE A 153 18.80 4.39 30.24
CA PHE A 153 17.75 3.36 30.15
C PHE A 153 17.63 2.59 31.47
N ASN A 154 16.72 3.01 32.35
CA ASN A 154 16.47 2.40 33.66
C ASN A 154 14.96 2.24 33.96
N GLU A 155 14.62 1.63 35.10
CA GLU A 155 13.23 1.31 35.45
C GLU A 155 12.32 2.56 35.44
N GLU A 156 12.74 3.65 36.08
CA GLU A 156 11.95 4.88 36.17
C GLU A 156 11.76 5.54 34.80
N SER A 157 12.84 5.67 34.02
CA SER A 157 12.80 6.30 32.70
C SER A 157 11.95 5.51 31.70
N ILE A 158 12.02 4.17 31.74
CA ILE A 158 11.28 3.30 30.80
C ILE A 158 9.78 3.49 30.98
N PHE A 159 9.27 3.35 32.20
CA PHE A 159 7.83 3.44 32.46
C PHE A 159 7.30 4.85 32.24
N SER A 160 8.03 5.88 32.69
CA SER A 160 7.63 7.27 32.47
C SER A 160 7.58 7.63 30.99
N THR A 161 8.60 7.23 30.21
CA THR A 161 8.65 7.52 28.77
C THR A 161 7.61 6.71 28.01
N ALA A 162 7.42 5.42 28.33
CA ALA A 162 6.38 4.61 27.70
C ALA A 162 4.97 5.13 27.98
N PHE A 163 4.73 5.66 29.18
CA PHE A 163 3.47 6.32 29.51
C PHE A 163 3.29 7.62 28.71
N ALA A 164 4.32 8.49 28.68
CA ALA A 164 4.29 9.73 27.93
C ALA A 164 4.03 9.49 26.43
N LEU A 165 4.70 8.51 25.82
CA LEU A 165 4.49 8.13 24.42
C LEU A 165 3.05 7.67 24.13
N ASN A 166 2.42 6.94 25.07
CA ASN A 166 1.03 6.52 24.91
C ASN A 166 0.05 7.69 25.10
N GLU A 167 0.34 8.62 26.01
CA GLU A 167 -0.48 9.83 26.19
C GLU A 167 -0.40 10.78 24.99
N GLU A 168 0.79 10.99 24.43
CA GLU A 168 1.01 11.83 23.24
C GLU A 168 0.34 11.25 21.99
N LYS A 169 0.11 9.93 21.94
CA LYS A 169 -0.43 9.23 20.76
C LYS A 169 -1.74 9.84 20.27
N LYS A 170 -2.58 10.35 21.16
CA LYS A 170 -3.87 10.97 20.81
C LYS A 170 -3.72 12.22 19.93
N ASP A 171 -2.58 12.91 20.04
CA ASP A 171 -2.30 14.14 19.32
C ASP A 171 -1.53 13.90 18.02
N TYR A 172 -0.92 12.72 17.85
CA TYR A 172 -0.05 12.40 16.71
C TYR A 172 -0.74 12.53 15.36
N PHE A 173 -2.02 12.18 15.26
CA PHE A 173 -2.77 12.36 14.02
C PHE A 173 -2.80 13.84 13.60
N ALA A 174 -3.11 14.73 14.53
CA ALA A 174 -3.16 16.17 14.26
C ALA A 174 -1.75 16.73 13.99
N GLN A 175 -0.74 16.27 14.73
CA GLN A 175 0.66 16.67 14.53
C GLN A 175 1.18 16.25 13.14
N MET A 176 0.78 15.08 12.61
CA MET A 176 1.09 14.70 11.23
C MET A 176 0.49 15.68 10.22
N VAL A 177 -0.79 16.06 10.38
CA VAL A 177 -1.46 17.06 9.51
C VAL A 177 -0.70 18.39 9.56
N HIS A 178 -0.34 18.85 10.76
CA HIS A 178 0.43 20.08 10.94
C HIS A 178 1.82 20.01 10.28
N GLY A 179 2.56 18.94 10.52
CA GLY A 179 3.89 18.74 9.93
C GLY A 179 3.85 18.74 8.41
N VAL A 180 2.86 18.09 7.80
CA VAL A 180 2.65 18.16 6.34
C VAL A 180 2.39 19.60 5.88
N PHE A 181 1.52 20.33 6.59
CA PHE A 181 1.19 21.72 6.25
C PHE A 181 2.42 22.63 6.31
N GLU A 182 3.26 22.52 7.35
CA GLU A 182 4.46 23.34 7.50
C GLU A 182 5.53 23.06 6.43
N LYS A 183 5.60 21.83 5.91
CA LYS A 183 6.56 21.48 4.83
C LYS A 183 6.03 21.77 3.43
N LEU A 184 4.82 22.31 3.29
CA LEU A 184 4.35 22.83 2.00
C LEU A 184 5.25 24.01 1.57
N SER A 185 5.57 24.05 0.28
CA SER A 185 6.46 25.07 -0.26
C SER A 185 5.84 26.47 -0.20
N ALA A 186 6.44 27.37 0.58
CA ALA A 186 6.04 28.79 0.63
C ALA A 186 6.26 29.56 -0.68
N LEU A 187 7.12 29.04 -1.57
CA LEU A 187 7.46 29.69 -2.84
C LEU A 187 6.38 29.51 -3.93
N HIS A 188 5.50 28.53 -3.77
CA HIS A 188 4.48 28.24 -4.77
C HIS A 188 3.15 28.84 -4.33
N LYS A 189 2.64 29.81 -5.12
CA LYS A 189 1.37 30.53 -4.87
C LYS A 189 0.13 29.63 -4.71
N THR A 190 0.23 28.36 -5.12
CA THR A 190 -0.85 27.38 -5.02
C THR A 190 -1.06 26.87 -3.60
N ASN A 191 0.02 26.85 -2.81
CA ASN A 191 -0.06 26.62 -1.37
C ASN A 191 -0.59 27.90 -0.71
N ARG A 192 -1.60 27.75 0.14
CA ARG A 192 -2.20 28.88 0.86
C ARG A 192 -1.66 28.88 2.29
N ALA A 193 -1.45 30.07 2.83
CA ALA A 193 -1.14 30.23 4.26
C ALA A 193 -2.33 29.90 5.17
N GLN A 194 -3.54 29.83 4.61
CA GLN A 194 -4.81 29.65 5.32
C GLN A 194 -5.35 28.22 5.16
N GLY A 195 -4.48 27.21 5.34
CA GLY A 195 -4.84 25.80 5.24
C GLY A 195 -4.56 25.14 3.87
N PHE A 196 -4.86 23.85 3.80
CA PHE A 196 -4.75 22.99 2.63
C PHE A 196 -5.66 23.45 1.50
N SER A 197 -5.16 23.28 0.27
CA SER A 197 -5.88 23.52 -0.97
C SER A 197 -5.84 22.26 -1.84
N ASN A 198 -6.68 22.21 -2.87
CA ASN A 198 -6.76 21.07 -3.79
C ASN A 198 -5.46 20.77 -4.54
N LYS A 199 -4.51 21.71 -4.57
CA LYS A 199 -3.21 21.54 -5.21
C LYS A 199 -2.10 21.94 -4.26
N LEU A 200 -1.41 20.92 -3.75
CA LEU A 200 -0.31 21.02 -2.81
C LEU A 200 1.02 20.85 -3.51
N ILE A 201 2.06 21.51 -3.00
CA ILE A 201 3.42 21.36 -3.51
C ILE A 201 4.39 21.18 -2.34
N ILE A 202 5.05 20.04 -2.31
CA ILE A 202 6.16 19.75 -1.38
C ILE A 202 7.47 19.92 -2.18
N ALA A 203 8.27 20.91 -1.81
CA ALA A 203 9.59 21.13 -2.42
C ALA A 203 10.61 20.15 -1.85
N SER A 204 11.62 19.74 -2.63
CA SER A 204 12.67 18.81 -2.15
C SER A 204 12.14 17.50 -1.52
N CYS A 205 10.98 17.03 -1.99
CA CYS A 205 10.37 15.75 -1.59
C CYS A 205 11.14 14.56 -2.17
N LEU A 206 11.62 14.69 -3.41
CA LEU A 206 12.40 13.67 -4.11
C LEU A 206 13.86 14.08 -4.26
N PRO A 207 14.78 13.12 -4.46
CA PRO A 207 16.15 13.41 -4.87
C PRO A 207 16.18 14.30 -6.12
N SER A 208 16.90 15.41 -6.04
CA SER A 208 17.15 16.31 -7.16
C SER A 208 18.30 15.77 -8.02
N ARG A 209 18.27 16.01 -9.34
CA ARG A 209 19.42 15.74 -10.23
C ARG A 209 20.66 16.58 -9.89
N ASP A 210 20.45 17.71 -9.21
CA ASP A 210 21.53 18.47 -8.58
C ASP A 210 21.83 17.87 -7.19
N ASN A 211 22.88 17.04 -7.12
CA ASN A 211 23.34 16.37 -5.90
C ASN A 211 23.77 17.34 -4.77
N ARG A 212 23.81 18.65 -5.03
CA ARG A 212 24.06 19.66 -3.98
C ARG A 212 22.81 20.00 -3.17
N ARG A 213 21.62 19.60 -3.64
CA ARG A 213 20.36 19.82 -2.92
C ARG A 213 20.03 18.59 -2.08
N SER A 214 19.85 18.80 -0.78
CA SER A 214 19.33 17.76 0.10
C SER A 214 17.87 17.45 -0.25
N TYR A 215 17.51 16.17 -0.23
CA TYR A 215 16.11 15.72 -0.23
C TYR A 215 15.80 15.22 1.18
N ASP A 216 14.64 15.59 1.72
CA ASP A 216 14.31 15.20 3.10
C ASP A 216 12.80 15.00 3.34
N TYR A 217 11.93 15.44 2.41
CA TYR A 217 10.51 15.55 2.71
C TYR A 217 9.62 14.42 2.18
N LEU A 218 10.21 13.30 1.79
CA LEU A 218 9.43 12.11 1.39
C LEU A 218 8.62 11.54 2.56
N ASN A 219 9.14 11.63 3.79
CA ASN A 219 8.44 11.11 4.96
C ASN A 219 7.17 11.95 5.26
N TYR A 220 7.20 13.27 5.06
CA TYR A 220 5.98 14.09 5.13
C TYR A 220 4.96 13.74 4.02
N PHE A 221 5.42 13.32 2.84
CA PHE A 221 4.52 12.75 1.84
C PHE A 221 3.90 11.42 2.29
N ASN A 222 4.67 10.57 2.99
CA ASN A 222 4.13 9.35 3.62
C ASN A 222 3.12 9.70 4.71
N ASP A 223 3.37 10.72 5.53
CA ASP A 223 2.43 11.20 6.55
C ASP A 223 1.12 11.67 5.92
N LEU A 224 1.17 12.40 4.80
CA LEU A 224 -0.04 12.79 4.07
C LEU A 224 -0.85 11.57 3.60
N ARG A 225 -0.19 10.57 3.00
CA ARG A 225 -0.83 9.32 2.57
C ARG A 225 -1.42 8.53 3.75
N LYS A 226 -0.70 8.48 4.87
CA LYS A 226 -1.12 7.85 6.12
C LYS A 226 -2.35 8.52 6.70
N VAL A 227 -2.34 9.84 6.84
CA VAL A 227 -3.47 10.64 7.33
C VAL A 227 -4.70 10.40 6.46
N ILE A 228 -4.58 10.49 5.13
CA ILE A 228 -5.69 10.24 4.21
C ILE A 228 -6.18 8.79 4.36
N GLY A 229 -5.28 7.81 4.41
CA GLY A 229 -5.63 6.41 4.62
C GLY A 229 -6.40 6.18 5.93
N LEU A 230 -5.96 6.78 7.02
CA LEU A 230 -6.61 6.69 8.33
C LEU A 230 -7.99 7.36 8.33
N MET A 231 -8.12 8.54 7.71
CA MET A 231 -9.40 9.27 7.60
C MET A 231 -10.48 8.48 6.88
N TYR A 232 -10.09 7.73 5.85
CA TYR A 232 -11.00 6.89 5.07
C TYR A 232 -11.02 5.42 5.52
N GLY A 233 -10.39 5.09 6.65
CA GLY A 233 -10.44 3.75 7.25
C GLY A 233 -9.73 2.65 6.43
N ARG A 234 -8.72 3.00 5.63
CA ARG A 234 -7.95 2.02 4.85
C ARG A 234 -7.07 1.19 5.77
N SER A 235 -7.22 -0.13 5.69
CA SER A 235 -6.44 -1.07 6.52
C SER A 235 -4.93 -0.94 6.32
N GLY A 236 -4.18 -0.92 7.42
CA GLY A 236 -2.72 -0.80 7.45
C GLY A 236 -2.18 0.61 7.22
N ALA A 237 -3.02 1.65 7.20
CA ALA A 237 -2.59 3.03 6.93
C ALA A 237 -1.56 3.58 7.93
N GLU A 238 -1.40 2.96 9.09
CA GLU A 238 -0.34 3.25 10.05
C GLU A 238 1.08 2.95 9.53
N ASP A 239 1.24 2.13 8.49
CA ASP A 239 2.53 1.83 7.88
C ASP A 239 2.48 2.01 6.36
N VAL A 240 2.90 3.19 5.89
CA VAL A 240 2.87 3.56 4.47
C VAL A 240 4.26 3.61 3.88
N ASN A 241 4.48 2.89 2.79
CA ASN A 241 5.68 2.98 1.97
C ASN A 241 5.38 3.61 0.59
N SER A 242 6.16 4.63 0.22
CA SER A 242 6.04 5.31 -1.10
C SER A 242 7.15 4.94 -2.08
N ALA A 243 7.85 3.83 -1.93
CA ALA A 243 8.95 3.43 -2.81
C ALA A 243 8.49 3.27 -4.28
N ALA A 244 7.37 2.58 -4.54
CA ALA A 244 6.82 2.45 -5.89
C ALA A 244 6.40 3.81 -6.48
N VAL A 245 5.76 4.66 -5.67
CA VAL A 245 5.36 6.02 -6.09
C VAL A 245 6.58 6.88 -6.41
N LYS A 246 7.63 6.81 -5.57
CA LYS A 246 8.91 7.49 -5.78
C LYS A 246 9.59 7.02 -7.06
N GLU A 247 9.72 5.71 -7.26
CA GLU A 247 10.32 5.13 -8.45
C GLU A 247 9.60 5.59 -9.72
N TYR A 248 8.27 5.55 -9.72
CA TYR A 248 7.45 6.01 -10.83
C TYR A 248 7.65 7.50 -11.12
N MET A 249 7.54 8.36 -10.10
CA MET A 249 7.70 9.82 -10.24
C MET A 249 9.10 10.22 -10.74
N MET A 250 10.13 9.47 -10.36
CA MET A 250 11.50 9.69 -10.80
C MET A 250 11.74 9.22 -12.24
N SER A 251 11.07 8.14 -12.65
CA SER A 251 11.19 7.59 -14.00
C SER A 251 10.37 8.38 -15.03
N ASN A 252 9.26 8.98 -14.60
CA ASN A 252 8.33 9.73 -15.46
C ASN A 252 8.19 11.20 -14.98
N PRO A 253 9.28 12.00 -15.01
CA PRO A 253 9.26 13.36 -14.50
C PRO A 253 8.30 14.23 -15.32
N GLY A 254 7.41 14.92 -14.64
CA GLY A 254 6.45 15.82 -15.27
C GLY A 254 5.15 15.15 -15.72
N GLU A 255 4.93 13.87 -15.42
CA GLU A 255 3.67 13.18 -15.71
C GLU A 255 2.78 13.10 -14.45
N TRP A 256 1.47 13.21 -14.65
CA TRP A 256 0.50 13.03 -13.57
C TRP A 256 0.14 11.55 -13.47
N VAL A 257 0.15 11.02 -12.26
CA VAL A 257 -0.33 9.66 -11.97
C VAL A 257 -1.26 9.67 -10.78
N SER A 258 -2.35 8.91 -10.90
CA SER A 258 -3.25 8.62 -9.79
C SER A 258 -2.70 7.49 -8.94
N ILE A 259 -2.72 7.68 -7.61
CA ILE A 259 -2.27 6.69 -6.63
C ILE A 259 -3.35 6.46 -5.58
N ASP A 260 -3.20 5.38 -4.82
CA ASP A 260 -4.08 5.06 -3.69
C ASP A 260 -5.57 5.14 -4.03
N ASN A 261 -5.93 4.51 -5.15
CA ASN A 261 -7.27 4.44 -5.72
C ASN A 261 -7.87 5.83 -6.01
N ASP A 262 -7.12 6.64 -6.74
CA ASP A 262 -7.50 8.00 -7.14
C ASP A 262 -7.66 9.01 -5.99
N SER A 263 -7.36 8.63 -4.74
CA SER A 263 -7.39 9.56 -3.60
C SER A 263 -6.38 10.71 -3.74
N LEU A 264 -5.27 10.46 -4.45
CA LEU A 264 -4.24 11.45 -4.76
C LEU A 264 -3.85 11.36 -6.24
N LYS A 265 -3.57 12.51 -6.85
CA LYS A 265 -2.77 12.56 -8.09
C LYS A 265 -1.44 13.22 -7.80
N VAL A 266 -0.35 12.61 -8.22
CA VAL A 266 1.00 13.10 -7.97
C VAL A 266 1.77 13.32 -9.26
N LYS A 267 2.70 14.27 -9.22
CA LYS A 267 3.59 14.62 -10.33
C LYS A 267 4.94 15.06 -9.80
N GLY A 268 5.95 14.24 -10.04
CA GLY A 268 7.34 14.52 -9.66
C GLY A 268 8.07 15.36 -10.69
N PHE A 269 9.05 16.15 -10.24
CA PHE A 269 9.89 16.98 -11.08
C PHE A 269 11.37 16.71 -10.83
N ILE A 270 12.21 16.96 -11.84
CA ILE A 270 13.67 16.71 -11.82
C ILE A 270 14.38 17.52 -10.71
N ASN A 271 13.80 18.64 -10.28
CA ASN A 271 14.32 19.48 -9.21
C ASN A 271 13.97 18.98 -7.79
N GLY A 272 13.30 17.82 -7.69
CA GLY A 272 12.87 17.21 -6.42
C GLY A 272 11.48 17.63 -5.94
N ASN A 273 10.81 18.58 -6.61
CA ASN A 273 9.46 18.99 -6.23
C ASN A 273 8.44 17.92 -6.59
N VAL A 274 7.41 17.79 -5.75
CA VAL A 274 6.24 16.96 -6.03
C VAL A 274 5.00 17.83 -5.96
N HIS A 275 4.22 17.83 -7.04
CA HIS A 275 2.89 18.43 -7.05
C HIS A 275 1.87 17.33 -6.75
N ILE A 276 0.91 17.65 -5.90
CA ILE A 276 -0.09 16.72 -5.40
C ILE A 276 -1.46 17.38 -5.61
N LEU A 277 -2.42 16.62 -6.13
CA LEU A 277 -3.82 16.98 -6.16
C LEU A 277 -4.59 16.06 -5.20
N ILE A 278 -5.47 16.67 -4.42
CA ILE A 278 -6.39 16.00 -3.50
C ILE A 278 -7.80 16.56 -3.70
N GLU A 279 -8.80 15.78 -3.35
CA GLU A 279 -10.21 16.19 -3.42
C GLU A 279 -10.53 17.33 -2.43
N GLU A 280 -11.52 18.15 -2.76
CA GLU A 280 -11.93 19.29 -1.93
C GLU A 280 -12.40 18.83 -0.54
N GLU A 281 -13.16 17.73 -0.47
CA GLU A 281 -13.59 17.12 0.80
C GLU A 281 -12.41 16.68 1.68
N THR A 282 -11.36 16.10 1.08
CA THR A 282 -10.15 15.74 1.81
C THR A 282 -9.43 16.98 2.34
N CYS A 283 -9.32 18.05 1.54
CA CYS A 283 -8.74 19.33 1.99
C CYS A 283 -9.51 19.89 3.19
N ASP A 284 -10.83 19.81 3.12
CA ASP A 284 -11.74 20.32 4.12
C ASP A 284 -11.58 19.62 5.45
N ASN A 285 -11.51 18.29 5.42
CA ASN A 285 -11.27 17.49 6.62
C ASN A 285 -9.85 17.71 7.20
N LEU A 286 -8.82 17.89 6.36
CA LEU A 286 -7.48 18.26 6.82
C LEU A 286 -7.46 19.64 7.50
N ASN A 287 -8.18 20.61 6.93
CA ASN A 287 -8.31 21.95 7.50
C ASN A 287 -9.07 21.97 8.81
N LEU A 288 -10.08 21.10 8.97
CA LEU A 288 -10.79 20.92 10.24
C LEU A 288 -9.82 20.50 11.35
N VAL A 289 -8.99 19.48 11.08
CA VAL A 289 -7.97 19.00 12.03
C VAL A 289 -6.95 20.10 12.35
N LEU A 290 -6.45 20.77 11.33
CA LEU A 290 -5.46 21.83 11.48
C LEU A 290 -6.01 23.04 12.27
N SER A 291 -7.30 23.36 12.11
CA SER A 291 -7.97 24.43 12.86
C SER A 291 -8.05 24.17 14.36
N HIS A 292 -8.07 22.89 14.77
CA HIS A 292 -8.07 22.49 16.17
C HIS A 292 -6.71 22.76 16.83
N LEU A 293 -5.61 22.59 16.08
CA LEU A 293 -4.26 22.90 16.54
C LEU A 293 -3.94 24.40 16.47
N MET A 294 -4.53 25.12 15.53
CA MET A 294 -4.30 26.55 15.31
C MET A 294 -5.62 27.37 15.32
N PRO A 295 -6.30 27.51 16.47
CA PRO A 295 -7.58 28.20 16.54
C PRO A 295 -7.50 29.65 16.04
N GLY A 296 -8.40 30.01 15.12
CA GLY A 296 -8.48 31.36 14.56
C GLY A 296 -7.49 31.69 13.44
N CYS A 297 -6.53 30.80 13.14
CA CYS A 297 -5.59 30.97 12.02
C CYS A 297 -6.16 30.48 10.69
N ILE A 298 -7.11 29.54 10.72
CA ILE A 298 -7.72 28.95 9.54
C ILE A 298 -9.20 29.37 9.50
N PRO A 299 -9.62 30.12 8.47
CA PRO A 299 -11.02 30.47 8.31
C PRO A 299 -11.81 29.20 7.97
N LEU A 300 -12.52 28.68 8.96
CA LEU A 300 -13.57 27.70 8.72
C LEU A 300 -14.73 28.44 8.03
N ASP A 301 -14.79 28.34 6.70
CA ASP A 301 -15.97 28.67 5.89
C ASP A 301 -17.25 28.04 6.48
N ARG A 302 -18.40 28.72 6.42
CA ARG A 302 -19.65 28.23 7.05
C ARG A 302 -20.11 26.87 6.53
N ARG A 303 -19.62 26.47 5.35
CA ARG A 303 -19.80 25.15 4.74
C ARG A 303 -19.28 23.99 5.62
N TYR A 304 -18.26 24.22 6.46
CA TYR A 304 -17.72 23.22 7.39
C TYR A 304 -18.68 22.87 8.55
N THR A 305 -19.59 23.78 8.90
CA THR A 305 -20.45 23.67 10.10
C THR A 305 -21.86 23.17 9.81
N THR A 306 -22.34 23.33 8.57
CA THR A 306 -23.57 22.67 8.15
C THR A 306 -23.20 21.26 7.78
N GLY A 307 -23.42 20.30 8.68
CA GLY A 307 -23.24 18.88 8.43
C GLY A 307 -23.65 18.57 7.00
N HIS A 308 -22.67 18.32 6.15
CA HIS A 308 -22.95 17.69 4.88
C HIS A 308 -23.59 16.38 5.28
N ASN A 309 -24.91 16.30 5.10
CA ASN A 309 -25.62 15.04 5.09
C ASN A 309 -24.69 14.06 4.38
N SER A 310 -24.20 13.09 5.12
CA SER A 310 -23.37 11.98 4.69
C SER A 310 -24.16 11.16 3.68
N ALA A 311 -24.38 11.73 2.49
CA ALA A 311 -25.23 11.23 1.44
C ALA A 311 -24.99 12.03 0.15
N ARG A 312 -23.73 12.24 -0.19
CA ARG A 312 -23.33 12.39 -1.59
C ARG A 312 -21.87 11.99 -1.71
N THR A 313 -21.65 10.68 -1.55
CA THR A 313 -20.62 9.99 -2.34
C THR A 313 -20.67 10.60 -3.72
N VAL A 314 -19.62 11.30 -4.13
CA VAL A 314 -19.51 11.78 -5.49
C VAL A 314 -19.60 10.53 -6.36
N LYS A 315 -20.79 10.30 -6.94
CA LYS A 315 -21.02 9.32 -7.98
C LYS A 315 -20.32 9.84 -9.23
N THR A 316 -19.00 9.75 -9.26
CA THR A 316 -18.27 9.66 -10.53
C THR A 316 -18.37 8.20 -10.95
N ASN A 317 -19.36 7.89 -11.80
CA ASN A 317 -19.52 6.65 -12.55
C ASN A 317 -18.94 5.37 -11.91
N GLU A 318 -19.75 4.78 -11.04
CA GLU A 318 -19.93 3.33 -10.81
C GLU A 318 -18.98 2.38 -11.55
N TYR A 319 -17.77 2.23 -11.00
CA TYR A 319 -17.02 0.98 -10.91
C TYR A 319 -16.22 1.05 -9.61
N ARG A 320 -16.65 0.29 -8.59
CA ARG A 320 -15.95 0.29 -7.30
C ARG A 320 -14.67 -0.50 -7.51
N SER A 321 -13.53 0.05 -7.11
CA SER A 321 -12.29 -0.70 -7.01
C SER A 321 -12.23 -1.33 -5.63
N GLN A 322 -11.64 -2.52 -5.52
CA GLN A 322 -11.27 -3.06 -4.22
C GLN A 322 -9.94 -2.42 -3.80
N LEU A 323 -9.95 -1.70 -2.68
CA LEU A 323 -8.73 -1.14 -2.08
C LEU A 323 -7.81 -2.28 -1.63
N ILE A 324 -6.53 -2.16 -1.94
CA ILE A 324 -5.48 -3.01 -1.38
C ILE A 324 -5.05 -2.41 -0.04
N SER A 325 -4.95 -3.21 1.02
CA SER A 325 -4.40 -2.75 2.30
C SER A 325 -2.97 -2.21 2.14
N PHE A 326 -2.58 -1.25 2.97
CA PHE A 326 -1.20 -0.73 2.93
C PHE A 326 -0.17 -1.81 3.31
N SER A 327 -0.54 -2.73 4.19
CA SER A 327 0.26 -3.92 4.51
C SER A 327 0.54 -4.76 3.25
N ALA A 328 -0.48 -5.08 2.47
CA ALA A 328 -0.31 -5.80 1.20
C ALA A 328 0.47 -4.96 0.16
N VAL A 329 0.25 -3.64 0.09
CA VAL A 329 1.05 -2.73 -0.77
C VAL A 329 2.54 -2.79 -0.41
N ASN A 330 2.88 -2.70 0.87
CA ASN A 330 4.27 -2.76 1.35
C ASN A 330 4.90 -4.11 1.01
N SER A 331 4.14 -5.21 1.14
CA SER A 331 4.56 -6.55 0.76
C SER A 331 4.80 -6.68 -0.75
N LEU A 332 3.90 -6.17 -1.60
CA LEU A 332 4.09 -6.17 -3.06
C LEU A 332 5.38 -5.45 -3.47
N ILE A 333 5.66 -4.28 -2.89
CA ILE A 333 6.92 -3.55 -3.10
C ILE A 333 8.12 -4.39 -2.64
N SER A 334 8.01 -5.04 -1.48
CA SER A 334 9.09 -5.87 -0.96
C SER A 334 9.35 -7.09 -1.83
N TYR A 335 8.32 -7.72 -2.41
CA TYR A 335 8.50 -8.78 -3.39
C TYR A 335 9.10 -8.28 -4.70
N ALA A 336 8.71 -7.10 -5.17
CA ALA A 336 9.28 -6.51 -6.38
C ALA A 336 10.78 -6.18 -6.22
N THR A 337 11.17 -5.71 -5.04
CA THR A 337 12.56 -5.33 -4.74
C THR A 337 13.45 -6.53 -4.40
N ASP A 338 12.93 -7.51 -3.65
CA ASP A 338 13.68 -8.67 -3.15
C ASP A 338 13.37 -9.98 -3.90
N HIS A 339 13.01 -9.89 -5.18
CA HIS A 339 12.62 -11.03 -6.02
C HIS A 339 13.74 -12.07 -6.22
N LEU A 340 14.99 -11.73 -5.92
CA LEU A 340 16.15 -12.62 -6.07
C LEU A 340 16.43 -13.51 -4.84
N ASN A 341 15.87 -13.22 -3.66
CA ASN A 341 16.16 -13.96 -2.43
C ASN A 341 15.02 -14.88 -1.96
N ALA A 342 13.87 -14.87 -2.62
CA ALA A 342 12.66 -15.58 -2.17
C ALA A 342 12.70 -17.12 -2.29
N GLY A 343 13.84 -17.75 -2.62
CA GLY A 343 13.91 -19.22 -2.66
C GLY A 343 15.32 -19.77 -2.90
N LYS A 344 16.19 -19.75 -1.89
CA LYS A 344 17.47 -20.50 -1.97
C LYS A 344 17.31 -22.02 -1.80
N HIS A 345 16.11 -22.51 -1.48
CA HIS A 345 15.90 -23.91 -1.04
C HIS A 345 14.79 -24.70 -1.75
N LEU A 346 14.00 -24.09 -2.64
CA LEU A 346 13.20 -24.79 -3.64
C LEU A 346 13.75 -24.35 -4.98
N SER A 347 13.96 -25.23 -5.97
CA SER A 347 14.36 -24.81 -7.32
C SER A 347 13.29 -23.87 -7.90
N PRO A 348 13.40 -22.53 -7.77
CA PRO A 348 12.32 -21.64 -8.14
C PRO A 348 12.32 -21.62 -9.67
N GLY A 349 11.14 -21.70 -10.28
CA GLY A 349 11.03 -21.27 -11.67
C GLY A 349 11.41 -19.80 -11.77
N PRO A 350 11.65 -19.27 -12.99
CA PRO A 350 12.04 -17.87 -13.18
C PRO A 350 11.04 -16.86 -12.59
N HIS A 351 9.79 -17.26 -12.34
CA HIS A 351 8.71 -16.42 -11.81
C HIS A 351 7.95 -17.10 -10.65
N THR A 352 8.69 -17.67 -9.71
CA THR A 352 8.13 -18.31 -8.51
C THR A 352 8.26 -17.38 -7.29
N PHE A 353 7.17 -17.18 -6.56
CA PHE A 353 7.13 -16.35 -5.34
C PHE A 353 6.61 -17.16 -4.15
N ILE A 354 7.08 -16.83 -2.95
CA ILE A 354 6.74 -17.52 -1.70
C ILE A 354 6.19 -16.50 -0.70
N LEU A 355 5.01 -16.77 -0.10
CA LEU A 355 4.50 -15.97 1.00
C LEU A 355 5.41 -16.09 2.23
N ARG A 356 5.60 -14.99 2.95
CA ARG A 356 6.53 -14.91 4.08
C ARG A 356 5.84 -15.23 5.40
N ASP A 357 6.57 -15.83 6.32
CA ASP A 357 6.02 -16.27 7.61
C ASP A 357 5.60 -15.13 8.54
N ASN A 358 6.22 -13.96 8.40
CA ASN A 358 5.95 -12.78 9.23
C ASN A 358 4.67 -12.01 8.83
N GLN A 359 4.01 -12.40 7.73
CA GLN A 359 2.80 -11.74 7.25
C GLN A 359 1.57 -12.23 8.02
N SER A 360 0.62 -11.32 8.27
CA SER A 360 -0.61 -11.68 8.97
C SER A 360 -1.51 -12.61 8.14
N VAL A 361 -2.45 -13.31 8.79
CA VAL A 361 -3.37 -14.23 8.08
C VAL A 361 -4.24 -13.49 7.06
N SER A 362 -4.73 -12.29 7.41
CA SER A 362 -5.53 -11.45 6.52
C SER A 362 -4.71 -10.93 5.33
N GLU A 363 -3.49 -10.46 5.58
CA GLU A 363 -2.56 -10.01 4.54
C GLU A 363 -2.22 -11.14 3.55
N LYS A 364 -1.92 -12.34 4.05
CA LYS A 364 -1.67 -13.51 3.19
C LYS A 364 -2.87 -13.81 2.30
N LYS A 365 -4.08 -13.81 2.86
CA LYS A 365 -5.31 -14.05 2.09
C LYS A 365 -5.50 -13.00 0.99
N GLU A 366 -5.26 -11.73 1.31
CA GLU A 366 -5.34 -10.64 0.33
C GLU A 366 -4.29 -10.78 -0.78
N LEU A 367 -3.03 -11.10 -0.43
CA LEU A 367 -1.95 -11.33 -1.39
C LEU A 367 -2.24 -12.51 -2.31
N VAL A 368 -2.75 -13.63 -1.78
CA VAL A 368 -3.17 -14.78 -2.59
C VAL A 368 -4.24 -14.36 -3.59
N ASN A 369 -5.27 -13.63 -3.14
CA ASN A 369 -6.32 -13.14 -4.03
C ASN A 369 -5.75 -12.27 -5.16
N ILE A 370 -4.82 -11.37 -4.83
CA ILE A 370 -4.14 -10.50 -5.82
C ILE A 370 -3.33 -11.35 -6.80
N TRP A 371 -2.51 -12.27 -6.31
CA TRP A 371 -1.64 -13.11 -7.13
C TRP A 371 -2.43 -14.01 -8.07
N GLU A 372 -3.48 -14.67 -7.57
CA GLU A 372 -4.37 -15.49 -8.39
C GLU A 372 -5.11 -14.66 -9.44
N SER A 373 -5.47 -13.41 -9.13
CA SER A 373 -6.05 -12.48 -10.13
C SER A 373 -5.07 -12.14 -11.25
N LEU A 374 -3.77 -12.13 -10.95
CA LEU A 374 -2.70 -11.98 -11.94
C LEU A 374 -2.39 -13.29 -12.69
N GLY A 375 -3.09 -14.38 -12.38
CA GLY A 375 -2.90 -15.68 -13.01
C GLY A 375 -1.91 -16.60 -12.28
N ALA A 376 -1.48 -16.27 -11.06
CA ALA A 376 -0.65 -17.17 -10.28
C ALA A 376 -1.34 -18.50 -10.03
N VAL A 377 -0.59 -19.60 -10.03
CA VAL A 377 -1.07 -20.93 -9.62
C VAL A 377 -0.28 -21.40 -8.43
N ARG A 378 -1.01 -21.86 -7.41
CA ARG A 378 -0.42 -22.49 -6.24
C ARG A 378 0.29 -23.78 -6.66
N ARG A 379 1.61 -23.81 -6.50
CA ARG A 379 2.44 -24.99 -6.76
C ARG A 379 2.40 -25.94 -5.57
N TYR A 380 2.65 -25.42 -4.37
CA TYR A 380 2.65 -26.15 -3.11
C TYR A 380 2.71 -25.19 -1.92
N ARG A 381 1.91 -25.42 -0.85
CA ARG A 381 1.88 -24.57 0.36
C ARG A 381 1.86 -23.07 0.01
N GLU A 382 2.89 -22.32 0.38
CA GLU A 382 2.97 -20.87 0.20
C GLU A 382 3.67 -20.47 -1.11
N VAL A 383 3.88 -21.42 -2.03
CA VAL A 383 4.64 -21.26 -3.27
C VAL A 383 3.71 -21.12 -4.46
N TYR A 384 3.87 -20.03 -5.21
CA TYR A 384 3.04 -19.65 -6.35
C TYR A 384 3.90 -19.40 -7.59
N ASP A 385 3.46 -19.95 -8.72
CA ASP A 385 4.11 -19.79 -10.02
C ASP A 385 3.29 -18.86 -10.92
N PHE A 386 3.98 -17.97 -11.64
CA PHE A 386 3.42 -17.09 -12.66
C PHE A 386 3.90 -17.48 -14.06
N ASP A 387 3.07 -17.22 -15.06
CA ASP A 387 3.38 -17.42 -16.49
C ASP A 387 4.23 -16.28 -17.09
N PHE A 388 4.34 -15.15 -16.39
CA PHE A 388 5.21 -14.01 -16.71
C PHE A 388 5.84 -13.44 -15.44
N SER A 389 6.82 -12.54 -15.57
CA SER A 389 7.40 -11.85 -14.41
C SER A 389 6.39 -10.88 -13.79
N PRO A 390 5.92 -11.11 -12.55
CA PRO A 390 4.92 -10.25 -11.92
C PRO A 390 5.53 -9.00 -11.25
N VAL A 391 6.87 -8.81 -11.31
CA VAL A 391 7.58 -7.75 -10.60
C VAL A 391 7.03 -6.36 -10.94
N GLU A 392 6.82 -6.07 -12.23
CA GLU A 392 6.30 -4.78 -12.66
C GLU A 392 4.81 -4.63 -12.32
N ALA A 393 4.05 -5.73 -12.39
CA ALA A 393 2.65 -5.75 -11.95
C ALA A 393 2.53 -5.43 -10.45
N PHE A 394 3.41 -5.97 -9.61
CA PHE A 394 3.45 -5.65 -8.18
C PHE A 394 3.72 -4.17 -7.91
N LYS A 395 4.63 -3.55 -8.67
CA LYS A 395 4.89 -2.10 -8.57
C LYS A 395 3.68 -1.28 -8.98
N LEU A 396 3.02 -1.64 -10.07
CA LEU A 396 1.81 -0.94 -10.56
C LEU A 396 0.63 -1.09 -9.58
N LEU A 397 0.44 -2.28 -8.99
CA LEU A 397 -0.55 -2.50 -7.94
C LEU A 397 -0.23 -1.69 -6.68
N ALA A 398 1.04 -1.63 -6.28
CA ALA A 398 1.47 -0.82 -5.14
C ALA A 398 1.33 0.69 -5.40
N LEU A 399 1.52 1.13 -6.64
CA LEU A 399 1.34 2.50 -7.09
C LEU A 399 -0.14 2.91 -7.05
N HIS A 400 -1.00 2.12 -7.70
CA HIS A 400 -2.42 2.42 -7.79
C HIS A 400 -3.18 2.09 -6.50
N GLY A 401 -2.74 1.12 -5.71
CA GLY A 401 -3.34 0.78 -4.42
C GLY A 401 -4.72 0.12 -4.51
N SER A 402 -5.12 -0.37 -5.68
CA SER A 402 -6.41 -1.03 -5.90
C SER A 402 -6.36 -2.08 -7.01
N ILE A 403 -7.34 -2.99 -6.96
CA ILE A 403 -7.69 -3.93 -8.02
C ILE A 403 -9.15 -3.72 -8.43
N PRO A 404 -9.56 -4.17 -9.64
CA PRO A 404 -10.98 -4.21 -9.99
C PRO A 404 -11.81 -4.99 -8.95
N ASP A 405 -12.95 -4.44 -8.51
CA ASP A 405 -13.79 -5.10 -7.49
C ASP A 405 -14.51 -6.33 -8.05
N ARG A 406 -14.37 -7.45 -7.33
CA ARG A 406 -15.00 -8.72 -7.67
C ARG A 406 -16.49 -8.74 -7.37
N TYR A 407 -16.94 -8.07 -6.30
CA TYR A 407 -18.26 -8.34 -5.71
C TYR A 407 -19.40 -7.47 -6.23
N THR A 408 -19.19 -6.16 -6.42
CA THR A 408 -20.31 -5.26 -6.79
C THR A 408 -20.59 -5.23 -8.30
N HIS A 409 -19.62 -5.62 -9.13
CA HIS A 409 -19.74 -5.58 -10.60
C HIS A 409 -19.60 -6.95 -11.26
N GLN A 410 -19.52 -8.03 -10.46
CA GLN A 410 -19.37 -9.41 -10.94
C GLN A 410 -18.15 -9.57 -11.88
N PHE A 411 -17.08 -8.82 -11.60
CA PHE A 411 -15.82 -8.92 -12.33
C PHE A 411 -15.02 -10.12 -11.81
N TYR A 412 -15.38 -11.30 -12.27
CA TYR A 412 -14.76 -12.53 -11.83
C TYR A 412 -13.61 -12.92 -12.74
N ALA A 413 -12.41 -13.02 -12.17
CA ALA A 413 -11.27 -13.59 -12.89
C ALA A 413 -11.63 -15.02 -13.30
N THR A 414 -11.71 -15.26 -14.62
CA THR A 414 -11.94 -16.60 -15.14
C THR A 414 -10.64 -17.40 -15.06
N VAL A 415 -10.62 -18.43 -14.21
CA VAL A 415 -9.45 -19.30 -13.99
C VAL A 415 -9.84 -20.79 -14.07
N GLY A 416 -8.84 -21.67 -14.08
CA GLY A 416 -9.04 -23.12 -13.98
C GLY A 416 -9.68 -23.74 -15.22
N GLU A 417 -10.58 -24.70 -15.00
CA GLU A 417 -11.18 -25.52 -16.08
C GLU A 417 -12.01 -24.69 -17.06
N LEU A 418 -12.81 -23.74 -16.54
CA LEU A 418 -13.64 -22.86 -17.36
C LEU A 418 -12.78 -22.01 -18.31
N GLN A 419 -11.70 -21.44 -17.79
CA GLN A 419 -10.76 -20.63 -18.56
C GLN A 419 -10.10 -21.45 -19.68
N LYS A 420 -9.59 -22.65 -19.34
CA LYS A 420 -9.00 -23.55 -20.31
C LYS A 420 -9.99 -23.93 -21.42
N ARG A 421 -11.22 -24.30 -21.03
CA ARG A 421 -12.27 -24.66 -21.98
C ARG A 421 -12.65 -23.48 -22.88
N ALA A 422 -12.73 -22.27 -22.34
CA ALA A 422 -13.03 -21.08 -23.14
C ALA A 422 -11.93 -20.80 -24.19
N ILE A 423 -10.64 -20.97 -23.85
CA ILE A 423 -9.54 -20.87 -24.82
C ILE A 423 -9.60 -21.97 -25.87
N ASP A 424 -9.76 -23.23 -25.45
CA ASP A 424 -9.78 -24.39 -26.35
C ASP A 424 -10.92 -24.25 -27.39
N GLU A 425 -12.10 -23.85 -26.94
CA GLU A 425 -13.30 -23.64 -27.79
C GLU A 425 -13.21 -22.38 -28.65
N CYS A 426 -12.38 -21.41 -28.25
CA CYS A 426 -12.10 -20.23 -29.06
C CYS A 426 -11.27 -20.58 -30.29
N MET A 427 -10.54 -21.70 -30.29
CA MET A 427 -9.74 -22.16 -31.43
C MET A 427 -8.81 -21.05 -31.94
N VAL A 428 -8.14 -20.36 -31.02
CA VAL A 428 -7.19 -19.29 -31.31
C VAL A 428 -5.85 -19.88 -31.73
N ALA A 429 -5.23 -19.30 -32.75
CA ALA A 429 -3.95 -19.75 -33.29
C ALA A 429 -3.00 -18.57 -33.51
N SER A 430 -1.69 -18.86 -33.57
CA SER A 430 -0.66 -17.87 -33.89
C SER A 430 -1.00 -17.12 -35.18
N GLY A 431 -0.82 -15.79 -35.17
CA GLY A 431 -1.12 -14.91 -36.29
C GLY A 431 -2.58 -14.43 -36.39
N MET A 432 -3.49 -14.96 -35.57
CA MET A 432 -4.86 -14.43 -35.48
C MET A 432 -4.91 -13.18 -34.59
N ARG A 433 -5.89 -12.31 -34.86
CA ARG A 433 -6.24 -11.19 -33.99
C ARG A 433 -7.35 -11.63 -33.03
N LEU A 434 -7.11 -11.41 -31.74
CA LEU A 434 -8.03 -11.71 -30.66
C LEU A 434 -8.46 -10.42 -29.96
N LEU A 435 -9.78 -10.24 -29.80
CA LEU A 435 -10.34 -9.19 -28.95
C LEU A 435 -10.76 -9.78 -27.61
N GLU A 436 -10.27 -9.18 -26.52
CA GLU A 436 -10.82 -9.32 -25.17
C GLU A 436 -11.39 -7.96 -24.75
N PRO A 437 -12.73 -7.76 -24.76
CA PRO A 437 -13.35 -6.45 -24.55
C PRO A 437 -13.38 -5.95 -23.10
N ASN A 438 -13.06 -6.80 -22.13
CA ASN A 438 -13.18 -6.61 -20.68
C ASN A 438 -12.00 -7.27 -19.95
N ILE A 439 -10.77 -6.89 -20.32
CA ILE A 439 -9.58 -7.75 -20.14
C ILE A 439 -9.14 -7.92 -18.69
N GLY A 440 -9.46 -6.95 -17.82
CA GLY A 440 -9.06 -6.96 -16.42
C GLY A 440 -7.58 -7.17 -16.24
N LEU A 441 -7.24 -8.16 -15.41
CA LEU A 441 -5.87 -8.57 -15.12
C LEU A 441 -5.36 -9.68 -16.07
N GLY A 442 -6.16 -10.07 -17.07
CA GLY A 442 -5.74 -11.00 -18.12
C GLY A 442 -5.89 -12.48 -17.79
N ALA A 443 -6.61 -12.83 -16.72
CA ALA A 443 -6.77 -14.22 -16.28
C ALA A 443 -7.34 -15.15 -17.37
N LEU A 444 -8.32 -14.66 -18.15
CA LEU A 444 -8.96 -15.42 -19.23
C LEU A 444 -7.99 -15.79 -20.36
N LEU A 445 -6.96 -14.97 -20.57
CA LEU A 445 -5.96 -15.09 -21.64
C LEU A 445 -4.73 -15.91 -21.24
N LYS A 446 -4.76 -16.54 -20.05
CA LYS A 446 -3.65 -17.36 -19.57
C LYS A 446 -3.42 -18.58 -20.47
N GLY A 447 -2.17 -18.79 -20.90
CA GLY A 447 -1.81 -19.94 -21.72
C GLY A 447 -2.21 -19.82 -23.20
N LEU A 448 -2.49 -18.60 -23.67
CA LEU A 448 -2.61 -18.35 -25.10
C LEU A 448 -1.35 -18.80 -25.85
N PRO A 449 -1.48 -19.31 -27.09
CA PRO A 449 -0.34 -19.55 -27.96
C PRO A 449 0.48 -18.28 -28.19
N GLU A 450 1.80 -18.42 -28.32
CA GLU A 450 2.66 -17.31 -28.76
C GLU A 450 2.24 -16.83 -30.16
N GLY A 451 2.40 -15.53 -30.42
CA GLY A 451 2.12 -14.92 -31.73
C GLY A 451 0.67 -14.54 -32.00
N VAL A 452 -0.24 -14.64 -31.03
CA VAL A 452 -1.60 -14.08 -31.11
C VAL A 452 -1.56 -12.56 -30.91
N ASP A 453 -2.19 -11.79 -31.82
CA ASP A 453 -2.33 -10.33 -31.71
C ASP A 453 -3.54 -9.99 -30.84
N VAL A 454 -3.30 -9.79 -29.54
CA VAL A 454 -4.36 -9.48 -28.57
C VAL A 454 -4.59 -7.98 -28.47
N THR A 455 -5.84 -7.57 -28.68
CA THR A 455 -6.34 -6.23 -28.35
C THR A 455 -7.29 -6.30 -27.17
N GLY A 456 -7.01 -5.51 -26.14
CA GLY A 456 -7.77 -5.48 -24.88
C GLY A 456 -8.32 -4.10 -24.54
N PHE A 457 -9.42 -4.07 -23.81
CA PHE A 457 -9.95 -2.85 -23.20
C PHE A 457 -10.28 -3.09 -21.73
N ASP A 458 -9.95 -2.11 -20.90
CA ASP A 458 -10.43 -2.02 -19.54
C ASP A 458 -10.59 -0.55 -19.14
N ILE A 459 -11.39 -0.32 -18.12
CA ILE A 459 -11.68 1.00 -17.56
C ILE A 459 -10.88 1.27 -16.29
N HIS A 460 -10.27 0.24 -15.70
CA HIS A 460 -9.48 0.32 -14.49
C HIS A 460 -8.00 0.59 -14.83
N PRO A 461 -7.43 1.73 -14.43
CA PRO A 461 -6.06 2.12 -14.79
C PRO A 461 -5.00 1.07 -14.46
N ALA A 462 -5.08 0.47 -13.25
CA ALA A 462 -4.12 -0.57 -12.87
C ALA A 462 -4.24 -1.82 -13.74
N ALA A 463 -5.45 -2.19 -14.14
CA ALA A 463 -5.69 -3.39 -14.93
C ALA A 463 -5.07 -3.23 -16.33
N VAL A 464 -5.30 -2.07 -16.95
CA VAL A 464 -4.70 -1.68 -18.24
C VAL A 464 -3.18 -1.60 -18.15
N ALA A 465 -2.64 -0.96 -17.12
CA ALA A 465 -1.19 -0.82 -16.97
C ALA A 465 -0.51 -2.19 -16.83
N ILE A 466 -1.12 -3.11 -16.07
CA ILE A 466 -0.59 -4.47 -15.83
C ILE A 466 -0.72 -5.34 -17.07
N THR A 467 -1.89 -5.39 -17.71
CA THR A 467 -2.09 -6.22 -18.92
C THR A 467 -1.41 -5.64 -20.15
N GLY A 468 -1.21 -4.32 -20.19
CA GLY A 468 -0.40 -3.61 -21.19
C GLY A 468 1.08 -4.00 -21.19
N LEU A 469 1.58 -4.67 -20.14
CA LEU A 469 2.91 -5.28 -20.13
C LEU A 469 3.03 -6.47 -21.11
N ARG A 470 1.89 -7.08 -21.50
CA ARG A 470 1.84 -8.30 -22.32
C ARG A 470 1.13 -8.11 -23.65
N TRP A 471 0.12 -7.24 -23.70
CA TRP A 471 -0.78 -7.10 -24.86
C TRP A 471 -1.09 -5.64 -25.18
N ASN A 472 -1.72 -5.40 -26.34
CA ASN A 472 -2.16 -4.07 -26.73
C ASN A 472 -3.47 -3.71 -26.00
N VAL A 473 -3.36 -3.05 -24.84
CA VAL A 473 -4.51 -2.73 -23.98
C VAL A 473 -4.71 -1.22 -23.88
N THR A 474 -5.96 -0.78 -24.03
CA THR A 474 -6.32 0.65 -23.94
C THR A 474 -7.25 0.91 -22.76
N LEU A 475 -6.98 2.00 -22.03
CA LEU A 475 -7.87 2.53 -21.00
C LEU A 475 -9.08 3.20 -21.65
N ASN A 476 -10.18 2.47 -21.79
CA ASN A 476 -11.42 2.96 -22.40
C ASN A 476 -12.62 2.09 -22.01
N ASP A 477 -13.81 2.69 -22.04
CA ASP A 477 -15.06 1.93 -22.02
C ASP A 477 -15.26 1.27 -23.38
N PHE A 478 -15.26 -0.06 -23.41
CA PHE A 478 -15.42 -0.84 -24.64
C PHE A 478 -16.68 -0.45 -25.43
N LEU A 479 -17.77 -0.09 -24.76
CA LEU A 479 -19.03 0.32 -25.42
C LEU A 479 -18.87 1.62 -26.23
N LEU A 480 -17.83 2.41 -25.96
CA LEU A 480 -17.50 3.64 -26.71
C LEU A 480 -16.50 3.40 -27.85
N VAL A 481 -15.83 2.24 -27.86
CA VAL A 481 -14.90 1.84 -28.93
C VAL A 481 -15.69 1.50 -30.18
N LYS A 482 -15.14 1.80 -31.36
CA LYS A 482 -15.77 1.46 -32.64
C LYS A 482 -14.88 0.57 -33.50
N PRO A 483 -15.45 -0.33 -34.34
CA PRO A 483 -14.67 -1.20 -35.23
C PRO A 483 -13.72 -0.44 -36.15
N GLU A 484 -14.05 0.79 -36.56
CA GLU A 484 -13.20 1.60 -37.43
C GLU A 484 -11.87 2.00 -36.77
N ASN A 485 -11.81 1.99 -35.43
CA ASN A 485 -10.61 2.37 -34.68
C ASN A 485 -9.63 1.21 -34.51
N THR A 486 -10.10 -0.04 -34.61
CA THR A 486 -9.35 -1.25 -34.21
C THR A 486 -9.30 -2.31 -35.31
N GLY A 487 -10.18 -2.21 -36.30
CA GLY A 487 -10.46 -3.26 -37.27
C GLY A 487 -11.33 -4.38 -36.69
N LEU A 488 -11.57 -5.40 -37.51
CA LEU A 488 -12.29 -6.62 -37.11
C LEU A 488 -11.31 -7.71 -36.65
N PHE A 489 -11.82 -8.71 -35.94
CA PHE A 489 -11.07 -9.78 -35.29
C PHE A 489 -11.54 -11.15 -35.76
N GLU A 490 -10.60 -12.09 -35.96
CA GLU A 490 -10.92 -13.49 -36.22
C GLU A 490 -11.51 -14.18 -34.99
N ARG A 491 -11.11 -13.73 -33.79
CA ARG A 491 -11.52 -14.29 -32.51
C ARG A 491 -11.94 -13.21 -31.53
N ILE A 492 -12.99 -13.51 -30.78
CA ILE A 492 -13.40 -12.71 -29.62
C ILE A 492 -13.55 -13.68 -28.45
N LEU A 493 -12.94 -13.34 -27.32
CA LEU A 493 -13.06 -14.10 -26.08
C LEU A 493 -13.47 -13.11 -24.99
N MET A 494 -14.59 -13.35 -24.32
CA MET A 494 -15.12 -12.36 -23.38
C MET A 494 -15.75 -12.94 -22.13
N ASN A 495 -15.49 -12.28 -21.01
CA ASN A 495 -16.25 -12.38 -19.77
C ASN A 495 -16.76 -10.98 -19.38
N PRO A 496 -17.88 -10.49 -19.95
CA PRO A 496 -18.37 -9.14 -19.69
C PRO A 496 -18.90 -8.97 -18.26
N PRO A 497 -19.06 -7.73 -17.76
CA PRO A 497 -19.71 -7.49 -16.48
C PRO A 497 -21.18 -7.95 -16.50
N PHE A 498 -21.59 -8.68 -15.48
CA PHE A 498 -22.93 -9.28 -15.40
C PHE A 498 -23.98 -8.36 -14.77
N SER A 499 -23.55 -7.41 -13.93
CA SER A 499 -24.44 -6.51 -13.19
C SER A 499 -25.32 -5.67 -14.14
N ASP A 500 -26.54 -5.37 -13.72
CA ASP A 500 -27.51 -4.54 -14.46
C ASP A 500 -27.74 -4.98 -15.92
N SER A 501 -27.56 -6.27 -16.21
CA SER A 501 -27.66 -6.84 -17.58
C SER A 501 -26.70 -6.19 -18.59
N ARG A 502 -25.59 -5.59 -18.13
CA ARG A 502 -24.58 -4.96 -19.01
C ARG A 502 -23.96 -5.95 -19.99
N TRP A 503 -23.90 -7.23 -19.63
CA TRP A 503 -23.45 -8.30 -20.52
C TRP A 503 -24.17 -8.32 -21.88
N ILE A 504 -25.45 -7.91 -21.95
CA ILE A 504 -26.22 -7.86 -23.20
C ILE A 504 -25.63 -6.79 -24.13
N ALA A 505 -25.41 -5.59 -23.60
CA ALA A 505 -24.84 -4.48 -24.37
C ALA A 505 -23.40 -4.79 -24.82
N HIS A 506 -22.60 -5.40 -23.95
CA HIS A 506 -21.24 -5.82 -24.29
C HIS A 506 -21.23 -6.90 -25.36
N PHE A 507 -22.11 -7.91 -25.25
CA PHE A 507 -22.24 -8.97 -26.26
C PHE A 507 -22.65 -8.40 -27.62
N GLN A 508 -23.74 -7.61 -27.67
CA GLN A 508 -24.20 -6.94 -28.89
C GLN A 508 -23.10 -6.09 -29.53
N HIS A 509 -22.35 -5.35 -28.70
CA HIS A 509 -21.29 -4.49 -29.20
C HIS A 509 -20.11 -5.30 -29.73
N ALA A 510 -19.71 -6.37 -29.04
CA ALA A 510 -18.64 -7.27 -29.46
C ALA A 510 -18.93 -7.95 -30.81
N MET A 511 -20.18 -8.32 -31.10
CA MET A 511 -20.57 -8.88 -32.40
C MET A 511 -20.17 -7.99 -33.59
N ARG A 512 -20.14 -6.66 -33.41
CA ARG A 512 -19.77 -5.69 -34.46
C ARG A 512 -18.28 -5.73 -34.83
N PHE A 513 -17.46 -6.37 -34.02
CA PHE A 513 -16.01 -6.50 -34.21
C PHE A 513 -15.62 -7.84 -34.81
N LEU A 514 -16.56 -8.78 -34.98
CA LEU A 514 -16.28 -10.11 -35.49
C LEU A 514 -16.13 -10.09 -37.02
N LYS A 515 -15.09 -10.70 -37.55
CA LYS A 515 -14.94 -10.91 -39.00
C LYS A 515 -15.98 -11.93 -39.51
N PRO A 516 -16.35 -11.88 -40.80
CA PRO A 516 -16.98 -13.03 -41.46
C PRO A 516 -16.11 -14.29 -41.28
N GLY A 517 -16.74 -15.43 -41.01
CA GLY A 517 -16.03 -16.67 -40.62
C GLY A 517 -15.34 -16.63 -39.24
N GLY A 518 -15.51 -15.56 -38.47
CA GLY A 518 -14.96 -15.39 -37.13
C GLY A 518 -15.72 -16.18 -36.06
N ARG A 519 -15.08 -16.37 -34.90
CA ARG A 519 -15.68 -17.06 -33.74
C ARG A 519 -15.59 -16.21 -32.47
N LEU A 520 -16.71 -16.09 -31.76
CA LEU A 520 -16.80 -15.44 -30.45
C LEU A 520 -17.14 -16.48 -29.39
N ILE A 521 -16.39 -16.46 -28.29
CA ILE A 521 -16.67 -17.23 -27.07
C ILE A 521 -17.03 -16.27 -25.94
N ALA A 522 -18.20 -16.46 -25.35
CA ALA A 522 -18.71 -15.63 -24.28
C ALA A 522 -19.07 -16.44 -23.03
N ILE A 523 -18.57 -15.98 -21.89
CA ILE A 523 -18.97 -16.46 -20.56
C ILE A 523 -20.06 -15.52 -20.07
N LEU A 524 -21.27 -16.03 -19.92
CA LEU A 524 -22.46 -15.22 -19.60
C LEU A 524 -23.19 -15.76 -18.36
N PRO A 525 -24.04 -14.95 -17.70
CA PRO A 525 -24.86 -15.42 -16.59
C PRO A 525 -25.73 -16.62 -16.98
N GLY A 526 -26.00 -17.52 -16.04
CA GLY A 526 -26.85 -18.70 -16.27
C GLY A 526 -28.28 -18.36 -16.68
N SER A 527 -28.73 -17.14 -16.39
CA SER A 527 -30.01 -16.59 -16.87
C SER A 527 -30.01 -16.27 -18.37
N ALA A 528 -28.84 -16.17 -19.02
CA ALA A 528 -28.73 -15.98 -20.45
C ALA A 528 -29.34 -17.19 -21.20
N LYS A 529 -30.14 -16.88 -22.21
CA LYS A 529 -30.86 -17.86 -23.03
C LYS A 529 -30.42 -17.74 -24.48
N GLU A 530 -30.26 -18.88 -25.14
CA GLU A 530 -29.85 -18.95 -26.54
C GLU A 530 -30.73 -18.08 -27.46
N HIS A 531 -32.07 -18.18 -27.35
CA HIS A 531 -32.98 -17.37 -28.18
C HIS A 531 -32.81 -15.85 -28.01
N LEU A 532 -32.37 -15.38 -26.83
CA LEU A 532 -32.09 -13.97 -26.60
C LEU A 532 -30.86 -13.59 -27.41
N LEU A 533 -29.79 -14.36 -27.31
CA LEU A 533 -28.55 -14.16 -28.07
C LEU A 533 -28.79 -14.24 -29.58
N THR A 534 -29.60 -15.19 -30.06
CA THR A 534 -29.96 -15.31 -31.49
C THR A 534 -30.68 -14.06 -31.98
N ARG A 535 -31.60 -13.52 -31.17
CA ARG A 535 -32.31 -12.28 -31.51
C ARG A 535 -31.37 -11.08 -31.56
N GLU A 536 -30.44 -10.99 -30.61
CA GLU A 536 -29.49 -9.88 -30.52
C GLU A 536 -28.38 -9.94 -31.59
N ALA A 537 -27.93 -11.14 -31.98
CA ALA A 537 -26.94 -11.32 -33.05
C ALA A 537 -27.54 -11.06 -34.45
N GLY A 538 -28.80 -11.42 -34.67
CA GLY A 538 -29.44 -11.34 -35.97
C GLY A 538 -29.07 -12.51 -36.90
N PRO A 539 -29.42 -12.43 -38.19
CA PRO A 539 -29.09 -13.47 -39.17
C PRO A 539 -27.58 -13.52 -39.47
N GLY A 540 -27.08 -14.68 -39.91
CA GLY A 540 -25.67 -14.83 -40.30
C GLY A 540 -24.75 -15.41 -39.22
N TYR A 541 -25.33 -15.96 -38.14
CA TYR A 541 -24.57 -16.51 -37.02
C TYR A 541 -25.20 -17.81 -36.51
N ASP A 542 -24.35 -18.77 -36.14
CA ASP A 542 -24.75 -19.97 -35.41
C ASP A 542 -24.35 -19.82 -33.94
N ILE A 543 -25.31 -19.96 -33.02
CA ILE A 543 -25.09 -19.79 -31.58
C ILE A 543 -25.31 -21.11 -30.87
N ASN A 544 -24.32 -21.54 -30.08
CA ASN A 544 -24.39 -22.81 -29.36
C ASN A 544 -24.05 -22.64 -27.87
N ILE A 545 -24.73 -23.38 -27.01
CA ILE A 545 -24.35 -23.53 -25.61
C ILE A 545 -23.30 -24.64 -25.53
N LEU A 546 -22.09 -24.29 -25.13
CA LEU A 546 -20.99 -25.25 -24.97
C LEU A 546 -21.00 -25.92 -23.59
N GLY A 547 -21.47 -25.24 -22.56
CA GLY A 547 -21.55 -25.80 -21.22
C GLY A 547 -22.24 -24.88 -20.21
N CYS A 548 -22.73 -25.49 -19.13
CA CYS A 548 -23.25 -24.81 -17.95
C CYS A 548 -22.36 -25.16 -16.76
N TYR A 549 -22.05 -24.18 -15.92
CA TYR A 549 -21.19 -24.38 -14.76
C TYR A 549 -21.84 -23.71 -13.55
N ASP A 550 -21.99 -24.46 -12.48
CA ASP A 550 -22.51 -23.96 -11.21
C ASP A 550 -21.34 -23.67 -10.25
N ASN A 551 -21.42 -22.55 -9.52
CA ASN A 551 -20.36 -22.10 -8.61
C ASN A 551 -19.00 -21.94 -9.31
N ALA A 552 -19.01 -21.47 -10.57
CA ALA A 552 -17.79 -21.34 -11.37
C ALA A 552 -16.83 -20.26 -10.86
N PHE A 553 -17.33 -19.32 -10.04
CA PHE A 553 -16.54 -18.30 -9.38
C PHE A 553 -16.62 -18.47 -7.87
N GLU A 554 -15.45 -18.51 -7.23
CA GLU A 554 -15.32 -18.76 -5.80
C GLU A 554 -16.06 -17.70 -4.97
N GLY A 555 -16.90 -18.15 -4.03
CA GLY A 555 -17.70 -17.27 -3.18
C GLY A 555 -19.01 -16.78 -3.81
N THR A 556 -19.41 -17.31 -4.96
CA THR A 556 -20.67 -16.96 -5.64
C THR A 556 -21.53 -18.20 -5.87
N ALA A 557 -22.85 -18.05 -5.72
CA ALA A 557 -23.83 -19.06 -6.14
C ALA A 557 -24.27 -18.86 -7.60
N GLU A 558 -23.50 -18.11 -8.38
CA GLU A 558 -23.85 -17.79 -9.76
C GLU A 558 -23.60 -18.98 -10.66
N SER A 559 -24.66 -19.43 -11.31
CA SER A 559 -24.56 -20.33 -12.47
C SER A 559 -24.16 -19.50 -13.68
N ILE A 560 -23.30 -20.05 -14.52
CA ILE A 560 -22.84 -19.42 -15.77
C ILE A 560 -23.04 -20.36 -16.96
N LYS A 561 -22.97 -19.78 -18.15
CA LYS A 561 -22.99 -20.53 -19.42
C LYS A 561 -21.88 -20.06 -20.34
N LEU A 562 -21.25 -21.02 -20.99
CA LEU A 562 -20.29 -20.78 -22.05
C LEU A 562 -21.01 -20.89 -23.39
N PHE A 563 -20.93 -19.85 -24.21
CA PHE A 563 -21.52 -19.80 -25.54
C PHE A 563 -20.44 -19.70 -26.61
N SER A 564 -20.69 -20.34 -27.76
CA SER A 564 -20.02 -19.98 -29.02
C SER A 564 -20.98 -19.25 -29.93
N VAL A 565 -20.42 -18.32 -30.70
CA VAL A 565 -21.06 -17.67 -31.83
C VAL A 565 -20.11 -17.78 -33.01
N ASP A 566 -20.57 -18.46 -34.06
CA ASP A 566 -19.82 -18.67 -35.29
C ASP A 566 -20.45 -17.81 -36.39
N ALA A 567 -19.68 -16.86 -36.94
CA ALA A 567 -20.12 -16.01 -38.03
C ALA A 567 -20.03 -16.76 -39.36
N HIS A 568 -21.05 -16.63 -40.20
CA HIS A 568 -21.03 -17.12 -41.56
C HIS A 568 -19.98 -16.36 -42.39
N GLU A 569 -19.47 -16.98 -43.47
CA GLU A 569 -18.48 -16.38 -44.38
C GLU A 569 -19.04 -15.23 -45.23
#